data_AF-A0A3M7T3T4-F1
#
_entry.id   AF-A0A3M7T3T4-F1
#
_cell.length_a   1.000
_cell.length_b   1.000
_cell.length_c   1.000
_cell.angle_alpha   90.00
_cell.angle_beta   90.00
_cell.angle_gamma   90.00
#
_symmetry.space_group_name_H-M   'P 1'
#
loop_
_entity.id
_entity.type
_entity.pdbx_description
1 polymer ?
#
loop_
_entity_poly.entity_id
_entity_poly.type
_entity_poly.pdbx_seq_one_letter_code
_entity_poly.pdbx_strand_id
1 'polypeptide(L)'
;NTAVRSILKLKYDTPSNIVHHETFNKLKLLTVSNRLFELSERYVGTGLSHSIPLVVRLVKEYNEGFESRYIEYSTPLCNCYLTISSYFPET
;
A
#
# COMPACT_ATOMS: atom_id res chain seq x y z
N ASN A 1 -24.93 29.68 49.21
CA ASN A 1 -25.69 28.74 48.35
C ASN A 1 -25.19 28.76 46.89
N THR A 2 -24.96 29.93 46.28
CA THR A 2 -24.48 30.07 44.89
C THR A 2 -23.10 29.47 44.63
N ALA A 3 -22.11 29.72 45.50
CA ALA A 3 -20.75 29.20 45.32
C ALA A 3 -20.67 27.66 45.35
N VAL A 4 -21.42 27.04 46.27
CA VAL A 4 -21.50 25.58 46.40
C VAL A 4 -22.12 24.95 45.15
N ARG A 5 -23.17 25.58 44.60
CA ARG A 5 -23.82 25.15 43.35
C ARG A 5 -22.89 25.29 42.14
N SER A 6 -22.09 26.34 42.07
CA SER A 6 -21.10 26.52 41.00
C SER A 6 -19.94 25.51 41.09
N ILE A 7 -19.46 25.21 42.30
CA ILE A 7 -18.42 24.19 42.53
C ILE A 7 -18.92 22.79 42.18
N LEU A 8 -20.17 22.46 42.54
CA LEU A 8 -20.80 21.19 42.17
C LEU A 8 -21.02 21.06 40.66
N LYS A 9 -21.39 22.15 39.96
CA LYS A 9 -21.49 22.18 38.49
C LYS A 9 -20.13 21.96 37.82
N LEU A 10 -19.08 22.67 38.25
CA LEU A 10 -17.72 22.47 37.72
C LEU A 10 -17.21 21.04 37.91
N LYS A 11 -17.60 20.37 39.02
CA LYS A 11 -17.28 18.94 39.26
C LYS A 11 -18.06 17.98 38.36
N TYR A 12 -19.20 18.38 37.81
CA TYR A 12 -20.01 17.57 36.89
C TYR A 12 -19.73 17.90 35.41
N ASP A 13 -19.38 19.14 35.10
CA ASP A 13 -18.90 19.62 33.80
C ASP A 13 -17.43 19.20 33.53
N THR A 14 -16.85 18.41 34.44
CA THR A 14 -15.50 17.85 34.46
C THR A 14 -15.08 17.19 33.13
N PRO A 15 -13.77 17.18 32.78
CA PRO A 15 -13.17 16.81 31.49
C PRO A 15 -13.46 15.42 30.93
N SER A 16 -14.22 14.57 31.63
CA SER A 16 -14.60 13.22 31.21
C SER A 16 -15.21 13.22 29.81
N ASN A 17 -16.12 14.13 29.49
CA ASN A 17 -16.74 14.18 28.15
C ASN A 17 -15.71 14.52 27.05
N ILE A 18 -14.78 15.46 27.33
CA ILE A 18 -13.71 15.85 26.41
C ILE A 18 -12.72 14.70 26.20
N VAL A 19 -12.30 14.05 27.28
CA VAL A 19 -11.38 12.90 27.27
C VAL A 19 -12.02 11.70 26.57
N HIS A 20 -13.32 11.44 26.78
CA HIS A 20 -14.02 10.36 26.09
C HIS A 20 -14.12 10.61 24.59
N HIS A 21 -14.42 11.85 24.17
CA HIS A 21 -14.46 12.21 22.76
C HIS A 21 -13.07 12.12 22.11
N GLU A 22 -12.01 12.56 22.78
CA GLU A 22 -10.64 12.43 22.29
C GLU A 22 -10.20 10.96 22.17
N THR A 23 -10.52 10.14 23.17
CA THR A 23 -10.20 8.71 23.18
C THR A 23 -10.98 7.96 22.10
N PHE A 24 -12.25 8.31 21.91
CA PHE A 24 -13.08 7.77 20.83
C PHE A 24 -12.54 8.15 19.45
N ASN A 25 -12.08 9.39 19.27
CA ASN A 25 -11.47 9.83 18.01
C ASN A 25 -10.13 9.13 17.75
N LYS A 26 -9.29 8.94 18.77
CA LYS A 26 -8.06 8.15 18.68
C LYS A 26 -8.35 6.70 18.29
N LEU A 27 -9.36 6.07 18.89
CA LEU A 27 -9.78 4.71 18.56
C LEU A 27 -10.30 4.62 17.11
N LYS A 28 -11.10 5.60 16.68
CA LYS A 28 -11.60 5.70 15.31
C LYS A 28 -10.46 5.86 14.31
N LEU A 29 -9.47 6.70 14.62
CA LEU A 29 -8.29 6.91 13.78
C LEU A 29 -7.47 5.62 13.67
N LEU A 30 -7.20 4.95 14.80
CA LEU A 30 -6.50 3.65 14.80
C LEU A 30 -7.23 2.62 13.94
N THR A 31 -8.56 2.58 14.03
CA THR A 31 -9.38 1.67 13.22
C THR A 31 -9.26 1.98 11.73
N VAL A 32 -9.30 3.26 11.35
CA VAL A 32 -9.10 3.69 9.96
C VAL A 32 -7.69 3.33 9.47
N SER A 33 -6.66 3.59 10.28
CA SER A 33 -5.27 3.26 9.94
C SER A 33 -5.06 1.76 9.74
N ASN A 34 -5.61 0.92 10.61
CA ASN A 34 -5.50 -0.54 10.49
C ASN A 34 -6.17 -1.05 9.20
N ARG A 35 -7.36 -0.54 8.88
CA ARG A 35 -8.05 -0.90 7.63
C ARG A 35 -7.27 -0.46 6.40
N LEU A 36 -6.65 0.72 6.45
CA LEU A 36 -5.80 1.21 5.36
C LEU A 36 -4.55 0.35 5.18
N PHE A 37 -3.92 -0.04 6.28
CA PHE A 37 -2.76 -0.93 6.27
C PHE A 37 -3.10 -2.31 5.67
N GLU A 38 -4.22 -2.92 6.08
CA GLU A 38 -4.69 -4.17 5.49
C GLU A 38 -4.99 -4.06 3.98
N LEU A 39 -5.52 -2.91 3.55
CA LEU A 39 -5.78 -2.64 2.14
C LEU A 39 -4.47 -2.47 1.37
N SER A 40 -3.49 -1.75 1.91
CA SER A 40 -2.18 -1.58 1.27
C SER A 40 -1.45 -2.92 1.15
N GLU A 41 -1.45 -3.73 2.21
CA GLU A 41 -0.85 -5.07 2.18
C GLU A 41 -1.50 -5.95 1.11
N ARG A 42 -2.83 -5.94 1.01
CA ARG A 42 -3.54 -6.70 -0.04
C ARG A 42 -3.25 -6.19 -1.45
N TYR A 43 -3.20 -4.87 -1.63
CA TYR A 43 -2.93 -4.27 -2.94
C TYR A 43 -1.50 -4.60 -3.40
N VAL A 44 -0.51 -4.37 -2.53
CA VAL A 44 0.90 -4.70 -2.79
C VAL A 44 1.07 -6.19 -2.98
N GLY A 45 0.52 -7.02 -2.09
CA GLY A 45 0.61 -8.47 -2.17
C GLY A 45 0.02 -9.03 -3.46
N THR A 46 -1.14 -8.53 -3.90
CA THR A 46 -1.78 -8.96 -5.17
C THR A 46 -0.96 -8.51 -6.38
N GLY A 47 -0.49 -7.26 -6.39
CA GLY A 47 0.36 -6.74 -7.46
C GLY A 47 1.68 -7.51 -7.59
N LEU A 48 2.33 -7.77 -6.44
CA LEU A 48 3.57 -8.57 -6.38
C LEU A 48 3.33 -10.03 -6.75
N SER A 49 2.22 -10.63 -6.34
CA SER A 49 1.89 -12.02 -6.71
C SER A 49 1.79 -12.21 -8.23
N HIS A 50 1.38 -11.17 -8.96
CA HIS A 50 1.32 -11.22 -10.42
C HIS A 50 2.67 -10.90 -11.09
N SER A 51 3.45 -9.98 -10.54
CA SER A 51 4.72 -9.55 -11.13
C SER A 51 5.90 -10.48 -10.81
N ILE A 52 5.93 -11.11 -9.63
CA ILE A 52 7.02 -12.01 -9.21
C ILE A 52 7.22 -13.17 -10.20
N PRO A 53 6.18 -13.91 -10.66
CA PRO A 53 6.38 -14.99 -11.62
C PRO A 53 6.95 -14.54 -12.96
N LEU A 54 6.59 -13.33 -13.41
CA LEU A 54 7.13 -12.74 -14.64
C LEU A 54 8.60 -12.39 -14.47
N VAL A 55 8.96 -11.68 -13.38
CA VAL A 55 10.35 -11.31 -13.09
C VAL A 55 11.23 -12.55 -12.93
N VAL A 56 10.76 -13.59 -12.21
CA VAL A 56 11.48 -14.87 -12.07
C VAL A 56 11.75 -15.52 -13.42
N ARG A 57 10.76 -15.49 -14.33
CA ARG A 57 10.90 -16.05 -15.68
C ARG A 57 11.91 -15.27 -16.52
N LEU A 58 11.87 -13.94 -16.48
CA LEU A 58 12.83 -13.07 -17.16
C LEU A 58 14.26 -13.30 -16.66
N VAL A 59 14.46 -13.38 -15.34
CA VAL A 59 15.79 -13.63 -14.74
C VAL A 59 16.31 -15.02 -15.12
N LYS A 60 15.44 -16.02 -15.16
CA LYS A 60 15.81 -17.38 -15.59
C LYS A 60 16.26 -17.39 -17.06
N GLU A 61 15.47 -16.80 -17.96
CA GLU A 61 15.83 -16.72 -19.39
C GLU A 61 17.15 -15.96 -19.61
N TYR A 62 17.38 -14.89 -18.86
CA TYR A 62 18.63 -14.15 -18.90
C TYR A 62 19.82 -15.02 -18.48
N ASN A 63 19.69 -15.74 -17.37
CA ASN A 63 20.74 -16.61 -16.84
C ASN A 63 21.00 -17.85 -17.72
N GLU A 64 19.99 -18.31 -18.46
CA GLU A 64 20.13 -19.41 -19.44
C GLU A 64 20.87 -18.97 -20.72
N GLY A 65 21.30 -17.71 -20.80
CA GLY A 65 22.11 -17.20 -21.90
C GLY A 65 21.27 -16.84 -23.12
N PHE A 66 20.14 -16.14 -22.91
CA PHE A 66 19.27 -15.66 -23.98
C PHE A 66 20.09 -14.97 -25.10
N GLU A 67 20.26 -15.69 -26.20
CA GLU A 67 20.93 -15.22 -27.42
C GLU A 67 19.88 -14.50 -28.29
N SER A 68 19.93 -13.17 -28.33
CA SER A 68 19.00 -12.32 -29.11
C SER A 68 19.02 -12.59 -30.63
N ARG A 69 19.94 -13.44 -31.11
CA ARG A 69 20.21 -13.70 -32.53
C ARG A 69 19.14 -14.54 -33.24
N TYR A 70 18.15 -15.05 -32.51
CA TYR A 70 17.00 -15.77 -33.07
C TYR A 70 15.68 -15.14 -32.59
N ILE A 71 15.27 -14.03 -33.23
CA ILE A 71 13.99 -13.33 -32.97
C ILE A 71 12.77 -14.15 -33.46
N GLU A 72 12.94 -15.46 -33.67
CA GLU A 72 11.91 -16.34 -34.22
C GLU A 72 10.94 -16.85 -33.14
N TYR A 73 11.27 -16.71 -31.85
CA TYR A 73 10.44 -17.19 -30.74
C TYR A 73 10.01 -16.08 -29.76
N SER A 74 8.70 -16.04 -29.46
CA SER A 74 8.11 -15.09 -28.50
C SER A 74 8.44 -15.50 -27.06
N THR A 75 9.63 -15.15 -26.58
CA THR A 75 9.96 -15.24 -25.16
C THR A 75 9.50 -13.98 -24.41
N PRO A 76 9.16 -14.08 -23.11
CA PRO A 76 8.96 -12.96 -22.22
C PRO A 76 10.03 -11.86 -22.32
N LEU A 77 11.33 -12.20 -22.31
CA LEU A 77 12.39 -11.21 -22.48
C LEU A 77 12.36 -10.54 -23.86
N CYS A 78 12.12 -11.29 -24.93
CA CYS A 78 11.98 -10.77 -26.28
C CYS A 78 10.82 -9.79 -26.38
N ASN A 79 9.66 -10.15 -25.82
CA ASN A 79 8.48 -9.28 -25.79
C ASN A 79 8.74 -8.00 -24.97
N CYS A 80 9.45 -8.09 -23.84
CA CYS A 80 9.88 -6.94 -23.06
C CYS A 80 10.79 -6.02 -23.89
N TYR A 81 11.80 -6.59 -24.57
CA TYR A 81 12.72 -5.85 -25.43
C TYR A 81 11.99 -5.14 -26.58
N LEU A 82 11.10 -5.84 -27.30
CA LEU A 82 10.30 -5.28 -28.39
C LEU A 82 9.37 -4.17 -27.89
N THR A 83 8.77 -4.35 -26.71
CA THR A 83 7.91 -3.34 -26.08
C THR A 83 8.72 -2.08 -25.72
N ILE A 84 9.89 -2.22 -25.10
CA ILE A 84 10.74 -1.08 -24.76
C ILE A 84 11.24 -0.38 -26.03
N SER A 85 11.67 -1.14 -27.03
CA SER A 85 12.16 -0.61 -28.31
C SER A 85 11.09 0.14 -29.10
N SER A 86 9.81 -0.22 -28.95
CA SER A 86 8.71 0.51 -29.59
C SER A 86 8.43 1.87 -28.93
N TYR A 87 8.68 1.99 -27.62
CA TYR A 87 8.62 3.28 -26.91
C TYR A 87 9.87 4.14 -27.13
N PHE A 88 11.04 3.52 -27.34
CA PHE A 88 12.32 4.19 -27.51
C PHE A 88 13.07 3.63 -28.74
N PRO A 89 12.68 4.02 -29.96
CA PRO A 89 13.36 3.57 -31.16
C PRO A 89 14.78 4.14 -31.24
N GLU A 90 15.75 3.28 -31.53
CA GLU A 90 17.12 3.71 -31.85
C GLU A 90 17.12 4.46 -33.20
N THR A 91 17.64 5.71 -33.21
CA THR A 91 17.77 6.58 -34.39
C THR A 91 18.91 6.20 -35.32
#